data_AF-B4SBN9-F1
#
_entry.id   AF-B4SBN9-F1
#
_cell.length_a   1.000
_cell.length_b   1.000
_cell.length_c   1.000
_cell.angle_alpha   90.00
_cell.angle_beta   90.00
_cell.angle_gamma   90.00
#
_symmetry.space_group_name_H-M   'P 1'
#
loop_
_entity.id
_entity.type
_entity.pdbx_description
1 polymer ?
#
loop_
_entity_poly.entity_id
_entity_poly.type
_entity_poly.pdbx_seq_one_letter_code
_entity_poly.pdbx_strand_id
1 'polypeptide(L)' 'MPRAYAREELGVGVTCLFSDVPVDLFAEIAPVLDVTPDVHLNVNGAIGIHYYLH' A
#
# COMPACT_ATOMS: atom_id res chain seq x y z
N MET A 1 -19.57 -6.22 -1.71
CA MET A 1 -18.92 -7.18 -0.77
C MET A 1 -17.49 -6.68 -0.54
N PRO A 2 -17.01 -6.50 0.70
CA PRO A 2 -15.64 -6.05 0.93
C PRO A 2 -14.68 -7.23 0.67
N ARG A 3 -13.71 -7.05 -0.24
CA ARG A 3 -12.67 -8.05 -0.55
C ARG A 3 -11.47 -7.82 0.37
N ALA A 4 -11.10 -8.85 1.15
CA ALA A 4 -9.88 -8.85 1.93
C ALA A 4 -8.73 -9.34 1.05
N TYR A 5 -7.74 -8.48 0.79
CA TYR A 5 -6.50 -8.84 0.11
C TYR A 5 -5.49 -9.31 1.16
N ALA A 6 -4.95 -10.52 1.00
CA ALA A 6 -3.78 -10.96 1.73
C ALA A 6 -2.61 -10.04 1.35
N ARG A 7 -2.01 -9.35 2.32
CA ARG A 7 -0.79 -8.58 2.10
C ARG A 7 0.41 -9.51 2.24
N GLU A 8 0.98 -9.92 1.11
CA GLU A 8 2.36 -10.40 1.08
C GLU A 8 3.27 -9.16 1.01
N GLU A 9 4.24 -9.05 1.91
CA GLU A 9 5.09 -7.85 2.10
C GLU A 9 6.17 -7.67 1.00
N LEU A 10 5.79 -7.88 -0.26
CA LEU A 10 6.67 -7.77 -1.44
C LEU A 10 6.58 -6.39 -2.13
N GLY A 11 5.94 -5.41 -1.48
CA GLY A 11 5.85 -4.04 -1.98
C GLY A 11 7.13 -3.26 -1.76
N VAL A 12 7.48 -2.39 -2.72
CA VAL A 12 8.57 -1.41 -2.56
C VAL A 12 7.98 -0.01 -2.62
N GLY A 13 8.38 0.84 -1.69
CA GLY A 13 7.89 2.20 -1.59
C GLY A 13 8.91 3.19 -1.05
N VAL A 14 8.59 4.46 -1.19
CA VAL A 14 9.33 5.59 -0.62
C VAL A 14 8.42 6.39 0.30
N THR A 15 8.98 6.86 1.41
CA THR A 15 8.26 7.70 2.37
C THR A 15 9.03 9.01 2.56
N CYS A 16 8.33 10.12 2.43
CA CYS A 16 8.83 11.45 2.78
C CYS A 16 8.35 11.78 4.19
N LEU A 17 9.31 11.80 5.12
CA LEU A 17 9.06 12.03 6.54
C LEU A 17 9.00 13.52 6.85
N PHE A 18 8.02 13.94 7.65
CA PHE A 18 7.98 15.30 8.19
C PHE A 18 8.21 15.29 9.70
N SER A 19 9.35 15.82 10.14
CA SER A 19 9.75 15.78 11.55
C SER A 19 8.89 16.63 12.49
N ASP A 20 8.23 17.66 11.97
CA ASP A 20 7.53 18.68 12.77
C ASP A 20 6.00 18.51 12.79
N VAL A 21 5.46 17.60 12.00
CA VAL A 21 4.00 17.36 11.91
C VAL A 21 3.71 15.86 11.94
N PRO A 22 2.57 15.41 12.51
CA PRO A 22 2.23 13.99 12.61
C PRO A 22 1.68 13.43 11.28
N VAL A 23 2.30 13.80 10.18
CA VAL A 23 1.94 13.41 8.82
C VAL A 23 3.20 12.98 8.08
N ASP A 24 3.11 11.93 7.28
CA ASP A 24 4.13 11.55 6.29
C ASP A 24 3.47 11.30 4.93
N LEU A 25 4.18 11.55 3.84
CA LEU A 25 3.74 11.19 2.49
C LEU A 25 4.39 9.87 2.07
N PHE A 26 3.64 9.00 1.39
CA PHE A 26 4.20 7.76 0.85
C PHE A 26 3.78 7.50 -0.60
N ALA A 27 4.63 6.79 -1.32
CA ALA A 27 4.32 6.21 -2.62
C ALA A 27 4.85 4.77 -2.66
N GLU A 28 4.02 3.82 -3.07
CA GLU A 28 4.32 2.39 -3.05
C GLU A 28 3.88 1.73 -4.35
N ILE A 29 4.63 0.71 -4.78
CA ILE A 29 4.23 -0.22 -5.83
C ILE A 29 4.32 -1.63 -5.25
N ALA A 30 3.26 -2.41 -5.41
CA ALA A 30 3.18 -3.78 -4.93
C ALA A 30 2.56 -4.71 -5.97
N PRO A 31 3.07 -5.94 -6.11
CA PRO A 31 2.35 -6.97 -6.84
C PRO A 31 1.04 -7.29 -6.11
N VAL A 32 0.00 -7.60 -6.87
CA VAL A 32 -1.29 -8.04 -6.35
C VAL A 32 -1.65 -9.33 -7.04
N LEU A 33 -1.87 -10.36 -6.23
CA LEU A 33 -2.39 -11.65 -6.68
C LEU A 33 -3.89 -11.68 -6.42
N ASP A 34 -4.69 -11.65 -7.47
CA ASP A 34 -6.12 -11.94 -7.38
C ASP A 34 -6.30 -13.46 -7.54
N VAL A 35 -6.89 -14.10 -6.54
CA VAL A 35 -7.01 -15.56 -6.45
C VAL A 35 -8.44 -16.02 -6.78
N THR A 36 -9.32 -15.15 -7.29
CA THR A 36 -10.73 -15.54 -7.50
C THR A 36 -11.41 -14.88 -8.69
N PRO A 37 -12.06 -15.64 -9.60
CA PRO A 37 -12.14 -17.12 -9.66
C PRO A 37 -10.91 -17.79 -10.31
N ASP A 38 -10.09 -17.02 -11.02
CA ASP A 38 -8.85 -17.45 -11.67
C ASP A 38 -7.66 -16.68 -11.09
N VAL A 39 -6.46 -17.28 -11.11
CA VAL A 39 -5.25 -16.63 -10.61
C VAL A 39 -4.78 -15.59 -11.62
N HIS A 40 -4.77 -14.32 -11.21
CA HIS A 40 -4.24 -13.21 -11.99
C HIS A 40 -3.19 -12.44 -11.19
N LEU A 41 -1.99 -12.30 -11.76
CA LEU A 41 -0.94 -11.44 -11.22
C LEU A 41 -1.03 -10.06 -11.87
N ASN A 42 -1.11 -9.02 -11.04
CA ASN A 42 -1.13 -7.62 -11.46
C ASN A 42 -0.15 -6.78 -10.61
N VAL A 43 0.06 -5.54 -10.99
CA VAL A 43 0.85 -4.55 -10.24
C VAL A 43 -0.06 -3.38 -9.89
N ASN A 44 -0.10 -3.02 -8.62
CA ASN A 44 -0.78 -1.83 -8.15
C ASN A 44 0.22 -0.80 -7.63
N GLY A 45 -0.11 0.47 -7.80
CA GLY A 45 0.57 1.59 -7.17
C GLY A 45 -0.37 2.33 -6.22
N ALA A 46 0.18 2.87 -5.13
CA ALA A 46 -0.53 3.69 -4.17
C ALA A 46 0.28 4.96 -3.87
N ILE A 47 -0.41 6.08 -3.69
CA ILE A 47 0.15 7.32 -3.15
C ILE A 47 -0.79 7.75 -2.03
N GLY A 48 -0.24 8.15 -0.89
CA GLY A 48 -1.06 8.54 0.24
C GLY A 48 -0.32 9.31 1.32
N ILE A 49 -1.04 9.54 2.41
CA ILE A 49 -0.56 10.22 3.61
C ILE A 49 -0.79 9.29 4.80
N HIS A 50 0.22 9.12 5.65
CA HIS A 50 0.04 8.54 6.98
C HIS A 50 -0.24 9.68 7.96
N TYR A 51 -1.29 9.55 8.76
CA TYR A 51 -1.58 10.45 9.87
C TYR A 51 -1.46 9.67 11.18
N TYR A 52 -0.57 10.13 12.06
CA TYR A 52 -0.37 9.51 13.37
C TYR A 52 -1.22 10.24 14.40
N LEU A 53 -2.21 9.54 14.95
CA LEU A 53 -2.99 10.03 16.08
C LEU A 53 -2.13 9.88 17.34
N HIS A 54 -1.96 10.98 18.06
CA HIS A 54 -1.28 11.02 19.35
C HIS A 54 -2.30 10.94 20.49
#